data_AF-A0AAJ0D4G7-F1
#
_entry.id   AF-A0AAJ0D4G7-F1
#
_cell.length_a   1.000
_cell.length_b   1.000
_cell.length_c   1.000
_cell.angle_alpha   90.00
_cell.angle_beta   90.00
_cell.angle_gamma   90.00
#
_symmetry.space_group_name_H-M   'P 1'
#
loop_
_entity.id
_entity.type
_entity.pdbx_description
1 polymer ?
#
loop_
_entity_poly.entity_id
_entity_poly.type
_entity_poly.pdbx_seq_one_letter_code
_entity_poly.pdbx_strand_id
1 'polypeptide(L)'
;MNGKAGCGKTVLCYTVIEDIQSYCKSHANAGFAVFYFTFSDKQKQSYQSLLLSLVAQLGWREPAQSTLRQMFESPNKSVPSVRALEKILLSSVTQYNEVCLLLDAIDECPEDDDARQNVLDLIQRLARSANNLRLFITSRYLLDIKSSMEDLVASPMSVEVDAVDADIEKYVREEILRDRKLNSLPNATKDLITQTLTQNSDGMFRWAFCQLHELKRLKSTKPSRLEQALRSLPATLDETYERMLVQIAEEDHDDALTALRWLAFERRPLTVGEIVEACVIDPSRDGVVKEHDRGGSEDVLNILAGLVVVDSNRSEDGDGDGIKDVLPSQAIDVQNGNAEPGPLFYPITKKTRIRLAHFSVKEYLVSNRILDS
;
A
#
# COMPACT_ATOMS: atom_id res chain seq x y z
N MET A 1 11.74 11.30 4.05
CA MET A 1 10.57 11.90 3.38
C MET A 1 9.36 11.74 4.28
N ASN A 2 8.66 12.83 4.61
CA ASN A 2 7.42 12.77 5.40
C ASN A 2 6.24 13.43 4.65
N GLY A 3 5.02 13.06 5.02
CA GLY A 3 3.80 13.60 4.41
C GLY A 3 2.54 12.89 4.90
N LYS A 4 1.38 13.48 4.59
CA LYS A 4 0.05 12.96 4.98
C LYS A 4 -0.24 11.57 4.41
N ALA A 5 -1.23 10.90 4.98
CA ALA A 5 -1.78 9.66 4.42
C ALA A 5 -2.25 9.91 2.97
N GLY A 6 -1.94 9.00 2.04
CA GLY A 6 -2.40 9.11 0.66
C GLY A 6 -1.80 10.24 -0.17
N CYS A 7 -0.71 10.90 0.25
CA CYS A 7 -0.04 11.95 -0.55
C CYS A 7 0.98 11.42 -1.58
N GLY A 8 1.06 10.09 -1.79
CA GLY A 8 1.91 9.49 -2.84
C GLY A 8 3.33 9.11 -2.43
N LYS A 9 3.69 9.12 -1.13
CA LYS A 9 5.04 8.74 -0.64
C LYS A 9 5.54 7.40 -1.19
N THR A 10 4.72 6.35 -1.14
CA THR A 10 5.09 5.01 -1.64
C THR A 10 5.35 5.01 -3.15
N VAL A 11 4.59 5.80 -3.92
CA VAL A 11 4.80 5.97 -5.37
C VAL A 11 6.14 6.68 -5.63
N LEU A 12 6.44 7.74 -4.88
CA LEU A 12 7.73 8.43 -4.97
C LEU A 12 8.89 7.50 -4.56
N CYS A 13 8.72 6.73 -3.48
CA CYS A 13 9.71 5.75 -3.03
C CYS A 13 10.00 4.71 -4.12
N TYR A 14 8.97 4.24 -4.80
CA TYR A 14 9.11 3.31 -5.93
C TYR A 14 9.94 3.91 -7.07
N THR A 15 9.71 5.17 -7.45
CA THR A 15 10.54 5.85 -8.47
C THR A 15 12.00 5.96 -8.01
N VAL A 16 12.24 6.33 -6.76
CA VAL A 16 13.59 6.39 -6.19
C VAL A 16 14.27 5.01 -6.21
N ILE A 17 13.52 3.94 -5.98
CA ILE A 17 14.02 2.56 -6.05
C ILE A 17 14.48 2.21 -7.46
N GLU A 18 13.69 2.53 -8.49
CA GLU A 18 14.07 2.27 -9.90
C GLU A 18 15.38 3.00 -10.26
N ASP A 19 15.51 4.26 -9.86
CA ASP A 19 16.71 5.07 -10.10
C ASP A 19 17.93 4.51 -9.37
N ILE A 20 17.80 4.15 -8.09
CA ILE A 20 18.91 3.61 -7.29
C ILE A 20 19.31 2.22 -7.79
N GLN A 21 18.37 1.38 -8.22
CA GLN A 21 18.71 0.10 -8.84
C GLN A 21 19.55 0.29 -10.11
N SER A 22 19.20 1.27 -10.95
CA SER A 22 19.98 1.64 -12.13
C SER A 22 21.38 2.16 -11.75
N TYR A 23 21.47 3.01 -10.73
CA TYR A 23 22.73 3.51 -10.18
C TYR A 23 23.63 2.37 -9.68
N CYS A 24 23.13 1.47 -8.84
CA CYS A 24 23.93 0.39 -8.27
C CYS A 24 24.42 -0.62 -9.33
N LYS A 25 23.68 -0.81 -10.43
CA LYS A 25 24.13 -1.63 -11.57
C LYS A 25 25.32 -1.04 -12.32
N SER A 26 25.47 0.29 -12.32
CA SER A 26 26.53 1.01 -13.03
C SER A 26 27.77 1.32 -12.17
N HIS A 27 27.71 1.06 -10.87
CA HIS A 27 28.80 1.37 -9.92
C HIS A 27 29.42 0.10 -9.34
N ALA A 28 30.76 0.04 -9.39
CA ALA A 28 31.49 -1.12 -8.89
C ALA A 28 31.32 -1.26 -7.36
N ASN A 29 30.88 -2.45 -6.94
CA ASN A 29 30.69 -2.82 -5.54
C ASN A 29 29.73 -1.90 -4.75
N ALA A 30 28.68 -1.41 -5.41
CA ALA A 30 27.55 -0.77 -4.75
C ALA A 30 26.54 -1.83 -4.26
N GLY A 31 26.02 -1.64 -3.05
CA GLY A 31 24.96 -2.46 -2.45
C GLY A 31 23.64 -1.70 -2.41
N PHE A 32 22.54 -2.44 -2.49
CA PHE A 32 21.19 -1.89 -2.44
C PHE A 32 20.27 -2.83 -1.67
N ALA A 33 19.44 -2.27 -0.80
CA ALA A 33 18.39 -3.02 -0.13
C ALA A 33 17.13 -2.16 0.10
N VAL A 34 15.99 -2.82 0.02
CA VAL A 34 14.68 -2.22 0.28
C VAL A 34 13.91 -3.04 1.29
N PHE A 35 13.18 -2.34 2.15
CA PHE A 35 12.12 -2.96 2.93
C PHE A 35 10.86 -2.09 2.91
N TYR A 36 9.71 -2.74 2.72
CA TYR A 36 8.40 -2.09 2.74
C TYR A 36 7.67 -2.54 3.98
N PHE A 37 7.40 -1.62 4.88
CA PHE A 37 6.44 -1.86 5.96
C PHE A 37 5.02 -1.81 5.38
N THR A 38 4.19 -2.75 5.80
CA THR A 38 2.75 -2.73 5.48
C THR A 38 1.93 -3.21 6.65
N PHE A 39 0.81 -2.55 6.93
CA PHE A 39 -0.16 -2.95 7.93
C PHE A 39 -0.90 -4.27 7.63
N SER A 40 -0.91 -4.69 6.36
CA SER A 40 -1.64 -5.88 5.88
C SER A 40 -0.84 -7.18 6.02
N ASP A 41 0.42 -7.10 6.43
CA ASP A 41 1.29 -8.26 6.59
C ASP A 41 2.14 -8.14 7.85
N LYS A 42 1.78 -8.91 8.89
CA LYS A 42 2.50 -8.92 10.17
C LYS A 42 3.98 -9.29 10.01
N GLN A 43 4.35 -10.06 8.99
CA GLN A 43 5.76 -10.35 8.75
C GLN A 43 6.50 -9.09 8.34
N LYS A 44 5.89 -8.20 7.55
CA LYS A 44 6.45 -6.91 7.13
C LYS A 44 6.39 -5.83 8.20
N GLN A 45 5.88 -6.14 9.39
CA GLN A 45 5.85 -5.24 10.55
C GLN A 45 6.92 -5.56 11.58
N SER A 46 7.52 -6.75 11.53
CA SER A 46 8.45 -7.20 12.57
C SER A 46 9.90 -6.78 12.34
N TYR A 47 10.59 -6.44 13.43
CA TYR A 47 12.02 -6.12 13.41
C TYR A 47 12.89 -7.28 12.90
N GLN A 48 12.55 -8.51 13.26
CA GLN A 48 13.30 -9.69 12.81
C GLN A 48 13.17 -9.90 11.30
N SER A 49 11.98 -9.70 10.71
CA SER A 49 11.79 -9.81 9.26
C SER A 49 12.53 -8.73 8.49
N LEU A 50 12.58 -7.49 9.02
CA LEU A 50 13.42 -6.43 8.47
C LEU A 50 14.87 -6.91 8.39
N LEU A 51 15.43 -7.36 9.52
CA LEU A 51 16.81 -7.84 9.58
C LEU A 51 17.06 -9.00 8.61
N LEU A 52 16.18 -10.00 8.59
CA LEU A 52 16.28 -11.14 7.66
C LEU A 52 16.28 -10.67 6.21
N SER A 53 15.39 -9.76 5.84
CA SER A 53 15.27 -9.22 4.48
C SER A 53 16.51 -8.44 4.07
N LEU A 54 17.01 -7.56 4.94
CA LEU A 54 18.21 -6.77 4.66
C LEU A 54 19.46 -7.66 4.55
N VAL A 55 19.59 -8.66 5.43
CA VAL A 55 20.67 -9.66 5.34
C VAL A 55 20.55 -10.50 4.07
N ALA A 56 19.35 -10.90 3.68
CA ALA A 56 19.13 -11.63 2.44
C ALA A 56 19.47 -10.80 1.18
N GLN A 57 19.38 -9.47 1.25
CA GLN A 57 19.72 -8.58 0.14
C GLN A 57 21.21 -8.20 0.11
N LEU A 58 21.84 -7.99 1.27
CA LEU A 58 23.21 -7.46 1.37
C LEU A 58 24.27 -8.50 1.78
N GLY A 59 23.88 -9.63 2.34
CA GLY A 59 24.76 -10.62 2.99
C GLY A 59 25.61 -11.50 2.06
N TRP A 60 25.73 -11.14 0.79
CA TRP A 60 26.40 -11.95 -0.24
C TRP A 60 27.90 -11.67 -0.39
N ARG A 61 28.47 -10.81 0.46
CA ARG A 61 29.91 -10.48 0.51
C ARG A 61 30.57 -11.14 1.71
N GLU A 62 31.85 -11.49 1.59
CA GLU A 62 32.63 -11.93 2.74
C GLU A 62 32.90 -10.76 3.70
N PRO A 63 32.89 -10.96 5.03
CA PRO A 63 32.76 -12.24 5.75
C PRO A 63 31.31 -12.68 6.04
N ALA A 64 30.31 -11.90 5.64
CA ALA A 64 28.90 -12.18 5.94
C ALA A 64 28.41 -13.47 5.25
N GLN A 65 28.82 -13.70 4.00
CA GLN A 65 28.44 -14.89 3.23
C GLN A 65 28.90 -16.19 3.90
N SER A 66 30.17 -16.28 4.30
CA SER A 66 30.68 -17.45 5.02
C SER A 66 30.00 -17.65 6.37
N THR A 67 29.75 -16.56 7.11
CA THR A 67 28.99 -16.60 8.37
C THR A 67 27.59 -17.18 8.16
N LEU A 68 26.87 -16.75 7.12
CA LEU A 68 25.55 -17.27 6.76
C LEU A 68 25.59 -18.75 6.37
N ARG A 69 26.58 -19.16 5.57
CA ARG A 69 26.77 -20.57 5.19
C ARG A 69 27.01 -21.46 6.40
N GLN A 70 27.90 -21.05 7.31
CA GLN A 70 28.19 -21.79 8.55
C GLN A 70 26.93 -21.97 9.42
N MET A 71 26.11 -20.93 9.53
CA MET A 71 24.85 -21.03 10.28
C MET A 71 23.86 -21.99 9.61
N PHE A 72 23.75 -21.94 8.28
CA PHE A 72 22.85 -22.82 7.51
C PHE A 72 23.27 -24.30 7.54
N GLU A 73 24.58 -24.55 7.51
CA GLU A 73 25.17 -25.90 7.57
C GLU A 73 25.21 -26.47 8.99
N SER A 74 24.92 -25.66 10.02
CA SER A 74 24.93 -26.11 11.39
C SER A 74 23.86 -27.20 11.65
N PRO A 75 24.14 -28.19 12.52
CA PRO A 75 23.22 -29.29 12.79
C PRO A 75 21.86 -28.80 13.32
N ASN A 76 21.87 -27.66 14.02
CA ASN A 76 20.69 -26.99 14.53
C ASN A 76 20.29 -25.87 13.58
N LYS A 77 19.72 -26.24 12.42
CA LYS A 77 19.16 -25.37 11.34
C LYS A 77 18.07 -24.42 11.85
N SER A 78 18.43 -23.55 12.76
CA SER A 78 17.57 -22.59 13.44
C SER A 78 17.72 -21.24 12.77
N VAL A 79 16.62 -20.49 12.74
CA VAL A 79 16.62 -19.11 12.24
C VAL A 79 17.64 -18.31 13.07
N PRO A 80 18.54 -17.54 12.43
CA PRO A 80 19.53 -16.76 13.16
C PRO A 80 18.85 -15.83 14.17
N SER A 81 19.45 -15.70 15.36
CA SER A 81 18.94 -14.78 16.37
C SER A 81 19.03 -13.32 15.90
N VAL A 82 18.18 -12.44 16.44
CA VAL A 82 18.19 -11.00 16.15
C VAL A 82 19.60 -10.41 16.27
N ARG A 83 20.32 -10.71 17.36
CA ARG A 83 21.70 -10.25 17.57
C ARG A 83 22.67 -10.77 16.50
N ALA A 84 22.50 -12.01 16.05
CA ALA A 84 23.32 -12.57 14.97
C ALA A 84 23.04 -11.85 13.65
N LEU A 85 21.77 -11.61 13.32
CA LEU A 85 21.37 -10.90 12.11
C LEU A 85 21.88 -9.46 12.10
N GLU A 86 21.77 -8.74 13.21
CA GLU A 86 22.34 -7.38 13.34
C GLU A 86 23.85 -7.38 13.03
N LYS A 87 24.60 -8.31 13.65
CA LYS A 87 26.04 -8.44 13.42
C LYS A 87 26.35 -8.73 11.95
N ILE A 88 25.61 -9.65 11.34
CA ILE A 88 25.78 -9.99 9.92
C ILE A 88 25.47 -8.77 9.04
N LEU A 89 24.38 -8.06 9.29
CA LEU A 89 23.99 -6.87 8.54
C LEU A 89 25.05 -5.77 8.63
N LEU A 90 25.51 -5.43 9.84
CA LEU A 90 26.59 -4.48 10.08
C LEU A 90 27.88 -4.89 9.35
N SER A 91 28.25 -6.18 9.42
CA SER A 91 29.42 -6.67 8.69
C SER A 91 29.24 -6.64 7.18
N SER A 92 28.01 -6.78 6.67
CA SER A 92 27.71 -6.77 5.24
C SER A 92 27.81 -5.36 4.67
N VAL A 93 27.22 -4.38 5.36
CA VAL A 93 27.18 -2.97 4.92
C VAL A 93 28.58 -2.40 4.74
N THR A 94 29.53 -2.78 5.60
CA THR A 94 30.92 -2.27 5.54
C THR A 94 31.77 -2.83 4.40
N GLN A 95 31.30 -3.85 3.67
CA GLN A 95 32.06 -4.47 2.56
C GLN A 95 31.77 -3.84 1.20
N TYR A 96 30.72 -3.03 1.11
CA TYR A 96 30.39 -2.30 -0.11
C TYR A 96 31.11 -0.96 -0.12
N ASN A 97 31.43 -0.46 -1.31
CA ASN A 97 31.95 0.91 -1.46
C ASN A 97 30.88 1.93 -1.07
N GLU A 98 29.62 1.58 -1.32
CA GLU A 98 28.44 2.39 -1.07
C GLU A 98 27.23 1.48 -0.89
N VAL A 99 26.35 1.79 0.07
CA VAL A 99 25.09 1.07 0.28
C VAL A 99 23.93 2.05 0.26
N CYS A 100 22.94 1.81 -0.60
CA CYS A 100 21.68 2.52 -0.55
C CYS A 100 20.63 1.66 0.15
N LEU A 101 20.09 2.14 1.27
CA LEU A 101 19.06 1.45 2.06
C LEU A 101 17.77 2.27 2.06
N LEU A 102 16.70 1.65 1.56
CA LEU A 102 15.39 2.26 1.44
C LEU A 102 14.38 1.58 2.35
N LEU A 103 13.71 2.36 3.19
CA LEU A 103 12.69 1.88 4.11
C LEU A 103 11.40 2.66 3.85
N ASP A 104 10.41 2.01 3.26
CA ASP A 104 9.11 2.64 2.96
C ASP A 104 8.12 2.43 4.12
N ALA A 105 7.41 3.49 4.48
CA ALA A 105 6.30 3.51 5.43
C ALA A 105 6.66 3.01 6.84
N ILE A 106 7.80 3.43 7.40
CA ILE A 106 8.24 2.99 8.75
C ILE A 106 7.21 3.30 9.87
N ASP A 107 6.30 4.24 9.67
CA ASP A 107 5.17 4.48 10.58
C ASP A 107 4.17 3.32 10.65
N GLU A 108 4.16 2.41 9.67
CA GLU A 108 3.36 1.19 9.70
C GLU A 108 4.02 0.06 10.51
N CYS A 109 5.25 0.26 11.01
CA CYS A 109 5.84 -0.57 12.05
C CYS A 109 5.16 -0.25 13.40
N PRO A 110 4.60 -1.25 14.08
CA PRO A 110 3.89 -1.05 15.33
C PRO A 110 4.82 -0.59 16.46
N GLU A 111 4.24 0.12 17.43
CA GLU A 111 4.91 0.44 18.70
C GLU A 111 4.99 -0.78 19.63
N ASP A 112 4.13 -1.76 19.41
CA ASP A 112 4.05 -3.00 20.19
C ASP A 112 5.42 -3.70 20.28
N ASP A 113 5.73 -4.23 21.47
CA ASP A 113 6.97 -4.95 21.77
C ASP A 113 8.26 -4.19 21.36
N ASP A 114 8.22 -2.85 21.41
CA ASP A 114 9.30 -1.94 21.01
C ASP A 114 9.75 -2.13 19.54
N ALA A 115 8.91 -2.71 18.67
CA ALA A 115 9.31 -3.07 17.32
C ALA A 115 9.82 -1.86 16.52
N ARG A 116 9.06 -0.75 16.49
CA ARG A 116 9.50 0.47 15.80
C ARG A 116 10.73 1.11 16.44
N GLN A 117 10.83 1.12 17.77
CA GLN A 117 12.02 1.67 18.45
C GLN A 117 13.28 0.87 18.09
N ASN A 118 13.18 -0.47 18.05
CA ASN A 118 14.28 -1.33 17.62
C ASN A 118 14.73 -1.04 16.16
N VAL A 119 13.78 -0.77 15.26
CA VAL A 119 14.09 -0.36 13.87
C VAL A 119 14.82 0.98 13.86
N LEU A 120 14.33 1.97 14.61
CA LEU A 120 14.96 3.29 14.71
C LEU A 120 16.38 3.17 15.27
N ASP A 121 16.58 2.41 16.34
CA ASP A 121 17.88 2.17 16.96
C ASP A 121 18.85 1.44 16.01
N LEU A 122 18.36 0.50 15.20
CA LEU A 122 19.15 -0.14 14.16
C LEU A 122 19.62 0.87 13.11
N ILE A 123 18.71 1.71 12.60
CA ILE A 123 19.03 2.74 11.61
C ILE A 123 20.12 3.67 12.16
N GLN A 124 19.96 4.10 13.41
CA GLN A 124 20.96 4.96 14.03
C GLN A 124 22.32 4.27 14.17
N ARG A 125 22.34 2.99 14.59
CA ARG A 125 23.58 2.21 14.70
C ARG A 125 24.25 2.02 13.34
N LEU A 126 23.48 1.72 12.29
CA LEU A 126 24.00 1.56 10.93
C LEU A 126 24.62 2.88 10.43
N ALA A 127 23.88 3.99 10.55
CA ALA A 127 24.34 5.31 10.13
C ALA A 127 25.62 5.76 10.86
N ARG A 128 25.74 5.48 12.18
CA ARG A 128 26.94 5.79 12.96
C ARG A 128 28.14 4.88 12.67
N SER A 129 27.87 3.64 12.23
CA SER A 129 28.92 2.64 12.01
C SER A 129 29.45 2.60 10.58
N ALA A 130 28.72 3.16 9.62
CA ALA A 130 28.99 3.00 8.19
C ALA A 130 28.85 4.34 7.44
N ASN A 131 29.99 4.98 7.15
CA ASN A 131 30.02 6.25 6.39
C ASN A 131 29.67 6.08 4.90
N ASN A 132 29.62 4.85 4.41
CA ASN A 132 29.25 4.49 3.04
C ASN A 132 27.74 4.25 2.87
N LEU A 133 26.93 4.48 3.92
CA LEU A 133 25.50 4.24 3.90
C LEU A 133 24.72 5.49 3.48
N ARG A 134 23.83 5.33 2.50
CA ARG A 134 22.81 6.31 2.11
C ARG A 134 21.44 5.79 2.47
N LEU A 135 20.71 6.56 3.26
CA LEU A 135 19.38 6.20 3.76
C LEU A 135 18.31 7.02 3.06
N PHE A 136 17.26 6.35 2.59
CA PHE A 136 16.02 6.98 2.18
C PHE A 136 14.85 6.32 2.90
N ILE A 137 14.21 7.08 3.78
CA ILE A 137 13.16 6.58 4.65
C ILE A 137 11.90 7.39 4.37
N THR A 138 10.75 6.73 4.22
CA THR A 138 9.46 7.41 4.13
C THR A 138 8.63 7.15 5.38
N SER A 139 7.86 8.15 5.80
CA SER A 139 6.93 8.00 6.93
C SER A 139 5.79 9.03 6.90
N ARG A 140 4.76 8.84 7.73
CA ARG A 140 3.94 9.95 8.23
C ARG A 140 4.74 10.82 9.21
N TYR A 141 4.20 12.00 9.51
CA TYR A 141 4.78 12.87 10.54
C TYR A 141 4.43 12.34 11.94
N LEU A 142 5.34 11.57 12.54
CA LEU A 142 5.27 11.11 13.92
C LEU A 142 6.48 11.60 14.72
N LEU A 143 6.28 11.94 15.99
CA LEU A 143 7.27 12.64 16.81
C LEU A 143 8.50 11.77 17.13
N ASP A 144 8.29 10.49 17.40
CA ASP A 144 9.33 9.50 17.68
C ASP A 144 10.25 9.30 16.45
N ILE A 145 9.66 9.12 15.27
CA ILE A 145 10.39 8.99 14.01
C ILE A 145 11.15 10.28 13.72
N LYS A 146 10.49 11.44 13.84
CA LYS A 146 11.11 12.75 13.62
C LYS A 146 12.34 12.93 14.52
N SER A 147 12.18 12.72 15.83
CA SER A 147 13.25 12.91 16.81
C SER A 147 14.44 12.01 16.49
N SER A 148 14.20 10.74 16.15
CA SER A 148 15.26 9.80 15.79
C SER A 148 15.99 10.19 14.50
N MET A 149 15.30 10.79 13.52
CA MET A 149 15.94 11.27 12.29
C MET A 149 16.74 12.56 12.49
N GLU A 150 16.30 13.45 13.39
CA GLU A 150 17.03 14.67 13.77
C GLU A 150 18.38 14.34 14.43
N ASP A 151 18.42 13.30 15.27
CA ASP A 151 19.65 12.78 15.88
C ASP A 151 20.70 12.28 14.86
N LEU A 152 20.27 11.99 13.62
CA LEU A 152 21.12 11.52 12.53
C LEU A 152 21.54 12.64 11.57
N VAL A 153 21.14 13.89 11.84
CA VAL A 153 21.34 15.03 10.91
C VAL A 153 20.77 14.71 9.53
N ALA A 154 19.68 13.93 9.48
CA ALA A 154 19.01 13.59 8.25
C ALA A 154 18.44 14.86 7.62
N SER A 155 18.56 15.01 6.29
CA SER A 155 17.90 16.10 5.58
C SER A 155 16.41 15.80 5.44
N PRO A 156 15.52 16.55 6.13
CA PRO A 156 14.10 16.29 6.03
C PRO A 156 13.60 16.72 4.65
N MET A 157 12.93 15.79 3.95
CA MET A 157 12.13 16.10 2.77
C MET A 157 10.66 16.00 3.18
N SER A 158 9.91 17.08 3.01
CA SER A 158 8.47 17.06 3.20
C SER A 158 7.77 17.07 1.85
N VAL A 159 6.76 16.23 1.70
CA VAL A 159 5.88 16.29 0.53
C VAL A 159 4.94 17.48 0.75
N GLU A 160 5.27 18.61 0.14
CA GLU A 160 4.51 19.86 0.25
C GLU A 160 3.15 19.73 -0.44
N VAL A 161 2.09 20.23 0.22
CA VAL A 161 0.71 20.15 -0.26
C VAL A 161 0.55 20.83 -1.62
N ASP A 162 1.12 22.04 -1.78
CA ASP A 162 0.99 22.82 -3.01
C ASP A 162 1.61 22.12 -4.23
N ALA A 163 2.73 21.41 -4.03
CA ALA A 163 3.36 20.61 -5.08
C ALA A 163 2.51 19.40 -5.46
N VAL A 164 1.83 18.79 -4.48
CA VAL A 164 0.94 17.64 -4.68
C VAL A 164 -0.34 18.04 -5.42
N ASP A 165 -0.91 19.23 -5.14
CA ASP A 165 -2.16 19.66 -5.76
C ASP A 165 -2.06 19.76 -7.29
N ALA A 166 -0.92 20.21 -7.82
CA ALA A 166 -0.66 20.23 -9.26
C ALA A 166 -0.63 18.83 -9.88
N ASP A 167 -0.03 17.87 -9.18
CA ASP A 167 -0.01 16.47 -9.62
C ASP A 167 -1.40 15.81 -9.50
N ILE A 168 -2.18 16.16 -8.47
CA ILE A 168 -3.57 15.73 -8.33
C ILE A 168 -4.43 16.29 -9.48
N GLU A 169 -4.26 17.56 -9.85
CA GLU A 169 -4.95 18.18 -10.99
C GLU A 169 -4.68 17.39 -12.28
N LYS A 170 -3.41 17.09 -12.54
CA LYS A 170 -3.00 16.29 -13.70
C LYS A 170 -3.60 14.89 -13.65
N TYR A 171 -3.53 14.22 -12.50
CA TYR A 171 -4.12 12.90 -12.29
C TYR A 171 -5.62 12.89 -12.58
N VAL A 172 -6.38 13.84 -12.02
CA VAL A 172 -7.83 13.94 -12.22
C VAL A 172 -8.17 14.16 -13.71
N ARG A 173 -7.43 15.03 -14.40
CA ARG A 173 -7.62 15.23 -15.85
C ARG A 173 -7.39 13.96 -16.64
N GLU A 174 -6.30 13.25 -16.38
CA GLU A 174 -5.99 11.99 -17.07
C GLU A 174 -7.08 10.94 -16.84
N GLU A 175 -7.57 10.81 -15.61
CA GLU A 175 -8.62 9.85 -15.28
C GLU A 175 -9.99 10.22 -15.86
N ILE A 176 -10.32 11.52 -15.98
CA ILE A 176 -11.50 11.98 -16.72
C ILE A 176 -11.40 11.58 -18.19
N LEU A 177 -10.22 11.71 -18.81
CA LEU A 177 -10.02 11.35 -20.22
C LEU A 177 -10.11 9.85 -20.48
N ARG A 178 -9.67 9.03 -19.52
CA ARG A 178 -9.73 7.56 -19.59
C ARG A 178 -11.14 7.01 -19.43
N ASP A 179 -11.99 7.68 -18.65
CA ASP A 179 -13.37 7.27 -18.45
C ASP A 179 -14.28 7.74 -19.58
N ARG A 180 -14.93 6.81 -20.30
CA ARG A 180 -15.80 7.16 -21.44
C ARG A 180 -16.92 8.12 -21.06
N LYS A 181 -17.52 7.96 -19.88
CA LYS A 181 -18.67 8.74 -19.44
C LYS A 181 -18.22 10.16 -19.07
N LEU A 182 -17.18 10.30 -18.27
CA LEU A 182 -16.64 11.60 -17.88
C LEU A 182 -15.98 12.33 -19.06
N ASN A 183 -15.31 11.61 -19.96
CA ASN A 183 -14.72 12.21 -21.16
C ASN A 183 -15.77 12.76 -22.14
N SER A 184 -17.00 12.23 -22.11
CA SER A 184 -18.09 12.76 -22.94
C SER A 184 -18.67 14.10 -22.44
N LEU A 185 -18.31 14.53 -21.23
CA LEU A 185 -18.82 15.76 -20.63
C LEU A 185 -18.29 17.02 -21.34
N PRO A 186 -19.01 18.16 -21.28
CA PRO A 186 -18.50 19.44 -21.73
C PRO A 186 -17.21 19.84 -21.01
N ASN A 187 -16.30 20.54 -21.69
CA ASN A 187 -15.02 20.97 -21.09
C ASN A 187 -15.21 21.78 -19.80
N ALA A 188 -16.16 22.72 -19.76
CA ALA A 188 -16.48 23.48 -18.56
C ALA A 188 -16.85 22.58 -17.36
N THR A 189 -17.49 21.45 -17.61
CA THR A 189 -17.83 20.48 -16.58
C THR A 189 -16.63 19.66 -16.13
N LYS A 190 -15.74 19.27 -17.06
CA LYS A 190 -14.47 18.61 -16.73
C LYS A 190 -13.57 19.51 -15.90
N ASP A 191 -13.53 20.80 -16.26
CA ASP A 191 -12.78 21.82 -15.54
C ASP A 191 -13.34 22.01 -14.13
N LEU A 192 -14.66 22.07 -13.98
CA LEU A 192 -15.33 22.14 -12.67
C LEU A 192 -15.00 20.92 -11.80
N ILE A 193 -15.08 19.69 -12.34
CA ILE A 193 -14.69 18.48 -11.59
C ILE A 193 -13.23 18.59 -11.15
N THR A 194 -12.33 18.90 -12.10
CA THR A 194 -10.89 18.98 -11.84
C THR A 194 -10.60 20.00 -10.74
N GLN A 195 -11.11 21.23 -10.88
CA GLN A 195 -10.91 22.29 -9.90
C GLN A 195 -11.46 21.90 -8.53
N THR A 196 -12.69 21.36 -8.47
CA THR A 196 -13.34 20.99 -7.21
C THR A 196 -12.57 19.88 -6.50
N LEU A 197 -12.10 18.87 -7.23
CA LEU A 197 -11.35 17.76 -6.61
C LEU A 197 -9.96 18.18 -6.18
N THR A 198 -9.24 18.99 -6.97
CA THR A 198 -7.92 19.49 -6.58
C THR A 198 -8.02 20.34 -5.32
N GLN A 199 -8.90 21.34 -5.29
CA GLN A 199 -9.03 22.28 -4.16
C GLN A 199 -9.42 21.63 -2.84
N ASN A 200 -10.24 20.57 -2.89
CA ASN A 200 -10.72 19.90 -1.68
C ASN A 200 -9.85 18.69 -1.27
N SER A 201 -8.84 18.33 -2.07
CA SER A 201 -8.03 17.14 -1.80
C SER A 201 -7.03 17.32 -0.65
N ASP A 202 -6.64 18.55 -0.31
CA ASP A 202 -5.69 18.87 0.76
C ASP A 202 -4.40 18.01 0.66
N GLY A 203 -3.88 17.84 -0.56
CA GLY A 203 -2.70 17.03 -0.84
C GLY A 203 -2.89 15.51 -0.70
N MET A 204 -4.14 15.01 -0.71
CA MET A 204 -4.45 13.57 -0.61
C MET A 204 -4.95 13.00 -1.94
N PHE A 205 -4.06 12.35 -2.70
CA PHE A 205 -4.43 11.59 -3.90
C PHE A 205 -5.52 10.57 -3.60
N ARG A 206 -5.48 9.93 -2.43
CA ARG A 206 -6.48 8.93 -2.05
C ARG A 206 -7.88 9.53 -1.99
N TRP A 207 -8.02 10.74 -1.46
CA TRP A 207 -9.30 11.42 -1.40
C TRP A 207 -9.79 11.74 -2.81
N ALA A 208 -8.93 12.31 -3.67
CA ALA A 208 -9.28 12.62 -5.06
C ALA A 208 -9.67 11.37 -5.86
N PHE A 209 -8.94 10.26 -5.67
CA PHE A 209 -9.27 8.94 -6.22
C PHE A 209 -10.68 8.49 -5.81
N CYS A 210 -10.99 8.53 -4.51
CA CYS A 210 -12.29 8.10 -3.99
C CYS A 210 -13.43 8.95 -4.56
N GLN A 211 -13.28 10.28 -4.60
CA GLN A 211 -14.32 11.15 -5.15
C GLN A 211 -14.52 10.93 -6.65
N LEU A 212 -13.43 10.77 -7.39
CA LEU A 212 -13.53 10.50 -8.82
C LEU A 212 -14.20 9.16 -9.10
N HIS A 213 -13.90 8.12 -8.31
CA HIS A 213 -14.56 6.83 -8.39
C HIS A 213 -16.08 6.94 -8.18
N GLU A 214 -16.52 7.72 -7.19
CA GLU A 214 -17.95 8.00 -6.96
C GLU A 214 -18.59 8.72 -8.15
N LEU A 215 -17.91 9.71 -8.75
CA LEU A 215 -18.40 10.38 -9.95
C LEU A 215 -18.53 9.42 -11.15
N LYS A 216 -17.60 8.47 -11.30
CA LYS A 216 -17.66 7.41 -12.33
C LYS A 216 -18.88 6.51 -12.12
N ARG A 217 -19.27 6.22 -10.87
CA ARG A 217 -20.45 5.38 -10.52
C ARG A 217 -21.80 6.06 -10.72
N LEU A 218 -21.86 7.38 -10.87
CA LEU A 218 -23.14 8.08 -11.10
C LEU A 218 -23.89 7.52 -12.32
N LYS A 219 -25.11 7.03 -12.13
CA LYS A 219 -25.94 6.49 -13.22
C LYS A 219 -26.33 7.54 -14.27
N SER A 220 -26.30 8.82 -13.90
CA SER A 220 -26.71 9.95 -14.76
C SER A 220 -25.63 11.02 -14.81
N THR A 221 -25.32 11.49 -16.02
CA THR A 221 -24.43 12.63 -16.30
C THR A 221 -25.16 13.97 -16.38
N LYS A 222 -26.42 14.03 -15.95
CA LYS A 222 -27.19 15.29 -15.94
C LYS A 222 -26.42 16.36 -15.15
N PRO A 223 -26.26 17.59 -15.68
CA PRO A 223 -25.51 18.64 -15.01
C PRO A 223 -25.95 18.87 -13.56
N SER A 224 -27.26 18.91 -13.29
CA SER A 224 -27.78 19.09 -11.93
C SER A 224 -27.41 17.97 -10.96
N ARG A 225 -27.34 16.72 -11.44
CA ARG A 225 -26.92 15.56 -10.62
C ARG A 225 -25.43 15.61 -10.31
N LEU A 226 -24.64 16.03 -11.30
CA LEU A 226 -23.20 16.16 -11.13
C LEU A 226 -22.85 17.33 -10.20
N GLU A 227 -23.48 18.50 -10.39
CA GLU A 227 -23.31 19.65 -9.50
C GLU A 227 -23.72 19.30 -8.06
N GLN A 228 -24.82 18.57 -7.88
CA GLN A 228 -25.22 18.08 -6.57
C GLN A 228 -24.15 17.17 -5.95
N ALA A 229 -23.64 16.20 -6.72
CA ALA A 229 -22.59 15.29 -6.24
C ALA A 229 -21.32 16.03 -5.83
N LEU A 230 -20.88 17.02 -6.63
CA LEU A 230 -19.72 17.87 -6.36
C LEU A 230 -19.92 18.77 -5.13
N ARG A 231 -21.14 19.25 -4.87
CA ARG A 231 -21.46 20.03 -3.67
C ARG A 231 -21.55 19.18 -2.40
N SER A 232 -21.89 17.91 -2.56
CA SER A 232 -22.01 16.98 -1.44
C SER A 232 -20.73 16.19 -1.19
N LEU A 233 -19.56 16.58 -1.72
CA LEU A 233 -18.32 15.83 -1.47
C LEU A 233 -17.97 15.83 0.03
N PRO A 234 -17.45 14.72 0.57
CA PRO A 234 -17.01 14.64 1.95
C PRO A 234 -15.74 15.48 2.13
N ALA A 235 -15.60 16.16 3.26
CA ALA A 235 -14.43 17.00 3.54
C ALA A 235 -13.19 16.18 3.90
N THR A 236 -13.38 14.95 4.40
CA THR A 236 -12.30 14.11 4.94
C THR A 236 -12.30 12.70 4.36
N LEU A 237 -11.19 11.97 4.54
CA LEU A 237 -11.15 10.54 4.24
C LEU A 237 -12.10 9.73 5.12
N ASP A 238 -12.30 10.13 6.38
CA ASP A 238 -13.21 9.47 7.31
C ASP A 238 -14.66 9.57 6.82
N GLU A 239 -15.14 10.77 6.50
CA GLU A 239 -16.46 10.99 5.88
C GLU A 239 -16.60 10.28 4.52
N THR A 240 -15.49 10.12 3.80
CA THR A 240 -15.46 9.35 2.55
C THR A 240 -15.73 7.87 2.82
N TYR A 241 -15.08 7.28 3.82
CA TYR A 241 -15.27 5.89 4.20
C TYR A 241 -16.65 5.64 4.80
N GLU A 242 -17.12 6.54 5.66
CA GLU A 242 -18.47 6.53 6.21
C GLU A 242 -19.51 6.43 5.09
N ARG A 243 -19.42 7.33 4.10
CA ARG A 243 -20.33 7.32 2.96
C ARG A 243 -20.27 6.02 2.16
N MET A 244 -19.07 5.48 1.92
CA MET A 244 -18.92 4.21 1.22
C MET A 244 -19.61 3.08 1.98
N LEU A 245 -19.49 3.04 3.31
CA LEU A 245 -20.14 2.04 4.16
C LEU A 245 -21.67 2.20 4.18
N VAL A 246 -22.18 3.43 4.29
CA VAL A 246 -23.64 3.73 4.30
C VAL A 246 -24.30 3.42 2.96
N GLN A 247 -23.55 3.50 1.86
CA GLN A 247 -24.06 3.18 0.52
C GLN A 247 -24.16 1.67 0.23
N ILE A 248 -23.59 0.80 1.07
CA ILE A 248 -23.70 -0.65 0.91
C ILE A 248 -25.18 -1.03 1.08
N ALA A 249 -25.71 -1.84 0.16
CA ALA A 249 -27.11 -2.25 0.21
C ALA A 249 -27.38 -3.11 1.46
N GLU A 250 -28.56 -2.97 2.06
CA GLU A 250 -28.93 -3.69 3.30
C GLU A 250 -28.77 -5.22 3.16
N GLU A 251 -29.05 -5.75 1.96
CA GLU A 251 -28.85 -7.16 1.63
C GLU A 251 -27.38 -7.63 1.64
N ASP A 252 -26.44 -6.71 1.45
CA ASP A 252 -25.00 -6.99 1.42
C ASP A 252 -24.29 -6.72 2.77
N HIS A 253 -25.02 -6.24 3.80
CA HIS A 253 -24.41 -5.80 5.07
C HIS A 253 -23.66 -6.91 5.80
N ASP A 254 -24.20 -8.12 5.83
CA ASP A 254 -23.59 -9.26 6.51
C ASP A 254 -22.27 -9.68 5.85
N ASP A 255 -22.25 -9.74 4.51
CA ASP A 255 -21.06 -10.05 3.71
C ASP A 255 -20.01 -8.95 3.84
N ALA A 256 -20.43 -7.69 3.73
CA ALA A 256 -19.55 -6.54 3.90
C ALA A 256 -18.90 -6.53 5.29
N LEU A 257 -19.68 -6.72 6.35
CA LEU A 257 -19.20 -6.74 7.73
C LEU A 257 -18.22 -7.90 7.95
N THR A 258 -18.54 -9.08 7.43
CA THR A 258 -17.68 -10.27 7.53
C THR A 258 -16.36 -10.04 6.81
N ALA A 259 -16.39 -9.60 5.56
CA ALA A 259 -15.20 -9.31 4.77
C ALA A 259 -14.34 -8.22 5.42
N LEU A 260 -14.92 -7.09 5.85
CA LEU A 260 -14.19 -6.01 6.49
C LEU A 260 -13.53 -6.44 7.81
N ARG A 261 -14.19 -7.28 8.62
CA ARG A 261 -13.58 -7.84 9.85
C ARG A 261 -12.36 -8.71 9.54
N TRP A 262 -12.49 -9.62 8.57
CA TRP A 262 -11.38 -10.48 8.18
C TRP A 262 -10.20 -9.67 7.64
N LEU A 263 -10.46 -8.68 6.79
CA LEU A 263 -9.42 -7.82 6.23
C LEU A 263 -8.81 -6.87 7.27
N ALA A 264 -9.58 -6.35 8.23
CA ALA A 264 -9.06 -5.47 9.27
C ALA A 264 -8.13 -6.22 10.25
N PHE A 265 -8.42 -7.48 10.54
CA PHE A 265 -7.70 -8.28 11.54
C PHE A 265 -6.91 -9.46 10.95
N GLU A 266 -6.60 -9.40 9.66
CA GLU A 266 -5.82 -10.44 9.00
C GLU A 266 -4.43 -10.62 9.63
N ARG A 267 -3.98 -11.87 9.76
CA ARG A 267 -2.62 -12.19 10.24
C ARG A 267 -1.60 -12.30 9.11
N ARG A 268 -2.09 -12.59 7.91
CA ARG A 268 -1.38 -12.66 6.64
C ARG A 268 -2.33 -12.14 5.55
N PRO A 269 -1.81 -11.69 4.41
CA PRO A 269 -2.65 -11.33 3.27
C PRO A 269 -3.64 -12.45 2.92
N LEU A 270 -4.92 -12.07 2.82
CA LEU A 270 -6.01 -12.96 2.43
C LEU A 270 -6.21 -12.98 0.91
N THR A 271 -6.83 -14.05 0.42
CA THR A 271 -7.25 -14.19 -0.97
C THR A 271 -8.74 -13.93 -1.13
N VAL A 272 -9.17 -13.51 -2.33
CA VAL A 272 -10.58 -13.30 -2.64
C VAL A 272 -11.40 -14.57 -2.35
N GLY A 273 -10.86 -15.75 -2.67
CA GLY A 273 -11.50 -17.02 -2.37
C GLY A 273 -11.71 -17.23 -0.87
N GLU A 274 -10.72 -16.91 -0.03
CA GLU A 274 -10.84 -17.03 1.42
C GLU A 274 -11.91 -16.09 2.00
N ILE A 275 -12.04 -14.87 1.48
CA ILE A 275 -13.10 -13.95 1.91
C ILE A 275 -14.48 -14.46 1.48
N VAL A 276 -14.62 -14.98 0.27
CA VAL A 276 -15.88 -15.58 -0.20
C VAL A 276 -16.28 -16.79 0.67
N GLU A 277 -15.33 -17.65 1.05
CA GLU A 277 -15.60 -18.75 1.98
C GLU A 277 -15.95 -18.26 3.38
N ALA A 278 -15.36 -17.14 3.83
CA ALA A 278 -15.69 -16.56 5.13
C ALA A 278 -17.13 -16.04 5.19
N CYS A 279 -17.66 -15.49 4.09
CA CYS A 279 -19.02 -14.93 4.04
C CYS A 279 -20.12 -16.00 4.17
N VAL A 280 -19.85 -17.26 3.79
CA VAL A 280 -20.84 -18.36 3.94
C VAL A 280 -20.82 -19.04 5.32
N ILE A 281 -19.98 -18.56 6.24
CA ILE A 281 -19.84 -19.08 7.60
C ILE A 281 -20.46 -18.08 8.58
N ASP A 282 -21.51 -18.49 9.29
CA ASP A 282 -22.04 -17.70 10.42
C ASP A 282 -21.36 -18.16 11.72
N PRO A 283 -20.41 -17.39 12.28
CA PRO A 283 -19.70 -17.78 13.50
C PRO A 283 -20.60 -17.76 14.75
N SER A 284 -21.80 -17.19 14.66
CA SER A 284 -22.77 -17.11 15.76
C SER A 284 -23.69 -18.34 15.83
N ARG A 285 -23.67 -19.19 14.79
CA ARG A 285 -24.48 -20.41 14.71
C ARG A 285 -23.57 -21.62 14.56
N ASP A 286 -23.60 -22.52 15.54
CA ASP A 286 -22.78 -23.73 15.53
C ASP A 286 -23.02 -24.57 14.25
N GLY A 287 -21.96 -24.71 13.45
CA GLY A 287 -21.85 -25.72 12.40
C GLY A 287 -22.66 -25.50 11.11
N VAL A 288 -23.25 -24.31 10.89
CA VAL A 288 -24.02 -24.05 9.67
C VAL A 288 -23.16 -23.32 8.64
N VAL A 289 -22.61 -24.08 7.68
CA VAL A 289 -22.01 -23.52 6.45
C VAL A 289 -23.07 -23.52 5.36
N LYS A 290 -23.39 -22.35 4.82
CA LYS A 290 -24.36 -22.25 3.71
C LYS A 290 -23.64 -22.40 2.37
N GLU A 291 -23.14 -23.60 2.06
CA GLU A 291 -22.33 -23.83 0.86
C GLU A 291 -23.04 -23.44 -0.47
N HIS A 292 -24.37 -23.49 -0.48
CA HIS A 292 -25.21 -23.12 -1.62
C HIS A 292 -25.44 -21.62 -1.76
N ASP A 293 -25.09 -20.83 -0.75
CA ASP A 293 -25.23 -19.36 -0.67
C ASP A 293 -23.91 -18.66 -1.05
N ARG A 294 -22.99 -19.38 -1.69
CA ARG A 294 -21.67 -18.88 -2.06
C ARG A 294 -21.76 -17.93 -3.26
N GLY A 295 -21.46 -16.66 -3.01
CA GLY A 295 -21.35 -15.62 -4.04
C GLY A 295 -20.16 -15.81 -5.00
N GLY A 296 -20.14 -14.98 -6.04
CA GLY A 296 -19.05 -14.84 -6.99
C GLY A 296 -17.84 -14.11 -6.39
N SER A 297 -16.65 -14.35 -6.96
CA SER A 297 -15.42 -13.68 -6.52
C SER A 297 -15.41 -12.16 -6.76
N GLU A 298 -16.22 -11.67 -7.69
CA GLU A 298 -16.35 -10.25 -7.98
C GLU A 298 -17.33 -9.55 -7.03
N ASP A 299 -18.24 -10.28 -6.39
CA ASP A 299 -19.31 -9.71 -5.57
C ASP A 299 -18.72 -8.95 -4.38
N VAL A 300 -17.79 -9.56 -3.65
CA VAL A 300 -17.08 -8.91 -2.52
C VAL A 300 -16.36 -7.62 -2.96
N LEU A 301 -15.79 -7.60 -4.18
CA LEU A 301 -15.10 -6.42 -4.71
C LEU A 301 -16.08 -5.31 -5.10
N ASN A 302 -17.26 -5.68 -5.56
CA ASN A 302 -18.34 -4.75 -5.90
C ASN A 302 -19.02 -4.19 -4.63
N ILE A 303 -19.26 -5.04 -3.63
CA ILE A 303 -19.82 -4.66 -2.33
C ILE A 303 -18.88 -3.67 -1.62
N LEU A 304 -17.57 -3.99 -1.58
CA LEU A 304 -16.56 -3.16 -0.91
C LEU A 304 -15.84 -2.19 -1.86
N ALA A 305 -16.51 -1.76 -2.94
CA ALA A 305 -15.90 -0.95 -3.98
C ALA A 305 -15.30 0.35 -3.43
N GLY A 306 -13.98 0.54 -3.62
CA GLY A 306 -13.24 1.69 -3.10
C GLY A 306 -12.70 1.51 -1.67
N LEU A 307 -13.12 0.49 -0.93
CA LEU A 307 -12.58 0.12 0.38
C LEU A 307 -11.51 -0.97 0.29
N VAL A 308 -11.52 -1.78 -0.78
CA VAL A 308 -10.55 -2.85 -1.03
C VAL A 308 -9.82 -2.70 -2.36
N VAL A 309 -8.67 -3.34 -2.45
CA VAL A 309 -7.89 -3.53 -3.68
C VAL A 309 -7.41 -4.96 -3.80
N VAL A 310 -7.07 -5.37 -5.02
CA VAL A 310 -6.53 -6.70 -5.30
C VAL A 310 -5.09 -6.58 -5.81
N ASP A 311 -4.21 -7.44 -5.31
CA ASP A 311 -2.85 -7.52 -5.84
C ASP A 311 -2.90 -8.37 -7.10
N SER A 312 -2.51 -7.80 -8.24
CA SER A 312 -2.33 -8.58 -9.47
C SER A 312 -1.05 -9.42 -9.32
N ASN A 313 -1.21 -10.66 -8.87
CA ASN A 313 -0.11 -11.61 -8.73
C ASN A 313 0.64 -11.75 -10.07
N ARG A 314 1.88 -11.25 -10.13
CA ARG A 314 2.93 -11.99 -10.85
C ARG A 314 3.30 -13.18 -9.97
N SER A 315 3.23 -14.36 -10.56
CA SER A 315 3.53 -15.66 -9.96
C SER A 315 4.77 -15.63 -9.07
N GLU A 316 4.67 -16.32 -7.93
CA GLU A 316 5.80 -16.78 -7.12
C GLU A 316 6.71 -17.69 -7.97
N ASP A 317 7.55 -17.11 -8.82
CA ASP A 317 8.69 -17.76 -9.46
C ASP A 317 9.66 -16.68 -9.94
N GLY A 318 10.70 -16.42 -9.15
CA GLY A 318 11.97 -15.85 -9.61
C GLY A 318 12.00 -14.38 -10.07
N ASP A 319 12.89 -13.62 -9.42
CA ASP A 319 13.39 -12.30 -9.79
C ASP A 319 12.48 -11.09 -9.55
N GLY A 320 13.00 -10.21 -8.69
CA GLY A 320 12.38 -8.96 -8.26
C GLY A 320 12.08 -8.05 -9.44
N ASP A 321 10.79 -7.76 -9.61
CA ASP A 321 10.32 -6.64 -10.40
C ASP A 321 8.98 -6.16 -9.83
N GLY A 322 8.79 -4.83 -9.84
CA GLY A 322 7.87 -4.05 -9.01
C GLY A 322 6.43 -4.56 -8.87
N ILE A 323 5.91 -4.41 -7.65
CA ILE A 323 4.49 -4.55 -7.31
C ILE A 323 3.70 -3.48 -8.07
N LYS A 324 2.84 -3.89 -9.02
CA LYS A 324 1.82 -3.01 -9.59
C LYS A 324 0.50 -3.32 -8.90
N ASP A 325 0.11 -2.45 -7.98
CA ASP A 325 -1.24 -2.43 -7.43
C ASP A 325 -2.23 -2.16 -8.56
N VAL A 326 -3.15 -3.09 -8.82
CA VAL A 326 -4.25 -2.88 -9.76
C VAL A 326 -5.51 -2.59 -8.96
N LEU A 327 -6.01 -1.37 -9.11
CA LEU A 327 -7.26 -0.93 -8.51
C LEU A 327 -8.45 -1.68 -9.16
N PRO A 328 -9.47 -2.13 -8.40
CA PRO A 328 -10.58 -2.94 -8.93
C PRO A 328 -11.52 -2.26 -9.93
N SER A 329 -11.23 -1.06 -10.43
CA SER A 329 -12.12 -0.32 -11.34
C SER A 329 -11.80 -0.50 -12.83
N GLN A 330 -11.06 -1.55 -13.20
CA GLN A 330 -10.76 -1.87 -14.61
C GLN A 330 -11.61 -2.99 -15.21
N ALA A 331 -12.76 -3.34 -14.62
CA ALA A 331 -13.67 -4.32 -15.23
C ALA A 331 -14.82 -3.62 -15.97
N ILE A 332 -15.11 -4.11 -17.18
CA ILE A 332 -16.28 -3.88 -18.06
C ILE A 332 -16.08 -2.82 -19.17
N ASP A 333 -15.68 -3.27 -20.37
CA ASP A 333 -16.63 -3.49 -21.49
C ASP A 333 -15.90 -4.08 -22.72
N VAL A 334 -16.17 -5.34 -23.08
CA VAL A 334 -15.76 -5.93 -24.37
C VAL A 334 -17.00 -6.39 -25.11
N GLN A 335 -17.54 -5.51 -25.95
CA GLN A 335 -18.21 -5.93 -27.17
C GLN A 335 -17.74 -5.12 -28.37
N ASN A 336 -17.16 -5.87 -29.30
CA ASN A 336 -16.95 -5.63 -30.74
C ASN A 336 -15.88 -4.63 -31.20
N GLY A 337 -14.83 -5.21 -31.80
CA GLY A 337 -14.34 -4.75 -33.11
C GLY A 337 -12.89 -4.26 -33.18
N ASN A 338 -11.96 -5.21 -33.34
CA ASN A 338 -10.63 -5.06 -33.96
C ASN A 338 -9.75 -3.87 -33.53
N ALA A 339 -9.00 -4.05 -32.45
CA ALA A 339 -7.69 -3.42 -32.25
C ALA A 339 -6.84 -4.30 -31.32
N GLU A 340 -5.54 -4.41 -31.61
CA GLU A 340 -4.58 -5.33 -30.99
C GLU A 340 -4.48 -5.19 -29.45
N PRO A 341 -4.25 -6.29 -28.71
CA PRO A 341 -4.26 -6.28 -27.24
C PRO A 341 -2.94 -5.70 -26.67
N GLY A 342 -3.06 -4.53 -26.04
CA GLY A 342 -2.06 -3.98 -25.10
C GLY A 342 -2.04 -4.73 -23.74
N PRO A 343 -1.06 -4.47 -22.86
CA PRO A 343 -0.56 -5.45 -21.91
C PRO A 343 -1.52 -5.77 -20.75
N LEU A 344 -1.96 -7.04 -20.74
CA LEU A 344 -2.25 -7.93 -19.60
C LEU A 344 -3.35 -7.52 -18.59
N PHE A 345 -4.61 -7.77 -18.97
CA PHE A 345 -5.70 -8.03 -18.02
C PHE A 345 -5.54 -9.44 -17.43
N TYR A 346 -5.16 -9.54 -16.15
CA TYR A 346 -5.28 -10.81 -15.44
C TYR A 346 -6.69 -10.93 -14.86
N PRO A 347 -7.43 -12.03 -15.14
CA PRO A 347 -8.73 -12.25 -14.54
C PRO A 347 -8.59 -12.40 -13.02
N ILE A 348 -9.51 -11.80 -12.27
CA ILE A 348 -9.60 -11.98 -10.82
C ILE A 348 -9.92 -13.46 -10.57
N THR A 349 -9.09 -14.12 -9.77
CA THR A 349 -9.28 -15.53 -9.40
C THR A 349 -9.46 -15.65 -7.90
N LYS A 350 -9.95 -16.81 -7.44
CA LYS A 350 -9.99 -17.13 -6.00
C LYS A 350 -8.63 -17.02 -5.30
N LYS A 351 -7.52 -17.12 -6.04
CA LYS A 351 -6.15 -17.01 -5.50
C LYS A 351 -5.61 -15.58 -5.47
N THR A 352 -6.30 -14.64 -6.09
CA THR A 352 -5.91 -13.23 -6.10
C THR A 352 -5.94 -12.69 -4.67
N ARG A 353 -4.86 -12.02 -4.23
CA ARG A 353 -4.81 -11.43 -2.89
C ARG A 353 -5.70 -10.19 -2.85
N ILE A 354 -6.39 -10.01 -1.74
CA ILE A 354 -7.27 -8.87 -1.47
C ILE A 354 -6.83 -8.23 -0.16
N ARG A 355 -6.86 -6.90 -0.12
CA ARG A 355 -6.50 -6.12 1.06
C ARG A 355 -7.32 -4.84 1.12
N LEU A 356 -7.37 -4.22 2.31
CA LEU A 356 -7.90 -2.87 2.43
C LEU A 356 -7.11 -1.92 1.53
N ALA A 357 -7.82 -1.00 0.88
CA ALA A 357 -7.26 -0.17 -0.17
C ALA A 357 -6.21 0.83 0.34
N HIS A 358 -6.24 1.16 1.63
CA HIS A 358 -5.27 2.00 2.30
C HIS A 358 -5.33 1.79 3.81
N PHE A 359 -4.22 2.04 4.53
CA PHE A 359 -4.17 1.87 5.99
C PHE A 359 -5.23 2.70 6.72
N SER A 360 -5.50 3.90 6.23
CA SER A 360 -6.54 4.79 6.81
C SER A 360 -7.93 4.17 6.81
N VAL A 361 -8.23 3.23 5.91
CA VAL A 361 -9.50 2.47 5.96
C VAL A 361 -9.54 1.64 7.24
N LYS A 362 -8.45 0.91 7.55
CA LYS A 362 -8.34 0.14 8.78
C LYS A 362 -8.41 1.04 10.00
N GLU A 363 -7.66 2.15 10.02
CA GLU A 363 -7.67 3.12 11.11
C GLU A 363 -9.09 3.63 11.37
N TYR A 364 -9.86 3.93 10.32
CA TYR A 364 -11.26 4.33 10.46
C TYR A 364 -12.11 3.21 11.07
N LEU A 365 -12.07 2.00 10.50
CA LEU A 365 -12.86 0.84 10.92
C LEU A 365 -12.64 0.43 12.39
N VAL A 366 -11.43 0.62 12.93
CA VAL A 366 -11.09 0.24 14.31
C VAL A 366 -11.12 1.41 15.30
N SER A 367 -11.35 2.63 14.82
CA SER A 367 -11.40 3.82 15.68
C SER A 367 -12.77 4.00 16.32
N ASN A 368 -12.81 4.73 17.44
CA ASN A 368 -14.08 5.19 18.01
C ASN A 368 -14.83 6.18 17.10
N ARG A 369 -14.16 6.75 16.09
CA ARG A 369 -14.76 7.74 15.18
C ARG A 369 -15.93 7.15 14.38
N ILE A 370 -15.91 5.84 14.13
CA ILE A 370 -17.02 5.12 13.48
C ILE A 370 -18.29 5.05 14.35
N LEU A 371 -18.20 5.33 15.65
CA LEU A 371 -19.34 5.34 16.57
C LEU A 371 -19.97 6.74 16.68
N ASP A 372 -19.26 7.77 16.23
CA ASP A 372 -19.72 9.17 16.26
C ASP A 372 -20.52 9.54 15.00
N SER A 373 -20.54 8.65 14.00
CA SER A 373 -21.21 8.77 12.69
C SER A 373 -22.60 8.13 12.65
#